data_AF-I4AG23-F1
#
_entry.id   AF-I4AG23-F1
#
_cell.length_a   1.000
_cell.length_b   1.000
_cell.length_c   1.000
_cell.angle_alpha   90.00
_cell.angle_beta   90.00
_cell.angle_gamma   90.00
#
_symmetry.space_group_name_H-M   'P 1'
#
loop_
_entity.id
_entity.type
_entity.pdbx_description
1 polymer ?
#
loop_
_entity_poly.entity_id
_entity_poly.type
_entity_poly.pdbx_seq_one_letter_code
_entity_poly.pdbx_strand_id
1 'polypeptide(L)'
;MNTQKIVAKINLFSVLLFLIFFSTACNEVKTGKATYTFTNQVSEEFMQKERETAEIMAGGDEELLKEVMNHIRKTNTERIYSLFFQGDKSVFSMDTEWNGQEDPNKIYIDYQTKQVIRPKEGKVRKEPFTKAKWQITDKTKKIGKWNVQKATAEFDGQIITAWFAKDNLRIAPRGYAGLDGIVVELILEAGAKYTLTNLEFDEDVKVDLP
;
A
#
# COMPACT_ATOMS: atom_id res chain seq x y z
N MET A 1 -29.51 -20.75 -68.52
CA MET A 1 -28.86 -21.07 -67.24
C MET A 1 -27.36 -20.97 -67.42
N ASN A 2 -26.74 -19.89 -66.96
CA ASN A 2 -25.29 -19.69 -67.05
C ASN A 2 -24.77 -19.41 -65.63
N THR A 3 -24.07 -20.37 -65.04
CA THR A 3 -23.54 -20.30 -63.67
C THR A 3 -22.11 -19.76 -63.72
N GLN A 4 -21.94 -18.47 -63.40
CA GLN A 4 -20.60 -17.90 -63.16
C GLN A 4 -20.06 -18.41 -61.82
N LYS A 5 -18.97 -19.19 -61.87
CA LYS A 5 -18.16 -19.50 -60.69
C LYS A 5 -17.33 -18.27 -60.31
N ILE A 6 -17.67 -17.64 -59.20
CA ILE A 6 -16.82 -16.64 -58.55
C ILE A 6 -15.75 -17.40 -57.76
N VAL A 7 -14.52 -17.43 -58.27
CA VAL A 7 -13.36 -17.90 -57.51
C VAL A 7 -12.74 -16.68 -56.83
N ALA A 8 -12.97 -16.55 -55.53
CA ALA A 8 -12.28 -15.56 -54.71
C ALA A 8 -10.80 -15.95 -54.59
N LYS A 9 -9.91 -15.21 -55.26
CA LYS A 9 -8.46 -15.27 -55.04
C LYS A 9 -8.17 -14.62 -53.69
N ILE A 10 -8.07 -15.43 -52.63
CA ILE A 10 -7.57 -14.98 -51.34
C ILE A 10 -6.06 -14.76 -51.49
N ASN A 11 -5.64 -13.50 -51.45
CA ASN A 11 -4.23 -13.13 -51.51
C ASN A 11 -3.56 -13.60 -50.21
N LEU A 12 -2.66 -14.60 -50.31
CA LEU A 12 -1.94 -15.17 -49.16
C LEU A 12 -1.12 -14.09 -48.39
N PHE A 13 -0.78 -12.99 -49.07
CA PHE A 13 -0.08 -11.84 -48.50
C PHE A 13 -0.97 -10.99 -47.55
N SER A 14 -2.29 -10.98 -47.75
CA SER A 14 -3.22 -10.21 -46.91
C SER A 14 -3.58 -10.94 -45.61
N VAL A 15 -3.41 -12.27 -45.55
CA VAL A 15 -3.62 -13.06 -44.33
C VAL A 15 -2.41 -12.96 -43.39
N LEU A 16 -1.20 -12.79 -43.93
CA LEU A 16 0.04 -12.73 -43.14
C LEU A 16 0.22 -11.38 -42.41
N LEU A 17 -0.37 -10.29 -42.92
CA LEU A 17 -0.27 -8.96 -42.30
C LEU A 17 -1.19 -8.77 -41.07
N PHE A 18 -2.14 -9.68 -40.85
CA PHE A 18 -3.04 -9.63 -39.69
C PHE A 18 -2.51 -10.36 -38.45
N LEU A 19 -1.42 -11.13 -38.58
CA LEU A 19 -0.89 -11.98 -37.49
C LEU A 19 0.18 -11.31 -36.61
N ILE A 20 0.57 -10.05 -36.88
CA ILE A 20 1.75 -9.43 -36.21
C ILE A 20 1.38 -8.44 -35.08
N PHE A 21 0.11 -8.14 -34.82
CA PHE A 21 -0.25 -7.11 -33.80
C PHE A 21 -0.81 -7.61 -32.46
N PHE A 22 -0.78 -8.91 -32.19
CA PHE A 22 -0.93 -9.41 -30.81
C PHE A 22 0.43 -9.81 -30.25
N SER A 23 1.38 -8.86 -30.20
CA SER A 23 2.37 -8.92 -29.14
C SER A 23 1.62 -8.61 -27.85
N THR A 24 1.04 -9.63 -27.22
CA THR A 24 0.61 -9.52 -25.84
C THR A 24 1.89 -9.17 -25.09
N ALA A 25 2.05 -7.89 -24.74
CA ALA A 25 3.04 -7.50 -23.77
C ALA A 25 2.70 -8.30 -22.51
N CYS A 26 3.43 -9.39 -22.29
CA CYS A 26 3.35 -10.12 -21.03
C CYS A 26 3.90 -9.13 -20.02
N ASN A 27 3.00 -8.39 -19.35
CA ASN A 27 3.40 -7.54 -18.24
C ASN A 27 4.02 -8.48 -17.22
N GLU A 28 5.34 -8.39 -17.09
CA GLU A 28 6.07 -9.07 -16.05
C GLU A 28 5.41 -8.77 -14.71
N VAL A 29 5.12 -9.83 -13.96
CA VAL A 29 4.45 -9.71 -12.66
C VAL A 29 5.45 -9.06 -11.73
N LYS A 30 5.30 -7.75 -11.50
CA LYS A 30 6.13 -7.04 -10.53
C LYS A 30 5.84 -7.55 -9.12
N THR A 31 6.91 -7.88 -8.42
CA THR A 31 6.92 -8.34 -7.02
C THR A 31 7.89 -7.51 -6.20
N GLY A 32 7.62 -7.38 -4.90
CA GLY A 32 8.53 -6.68 -4.01
C GLY A 32 7.89 -6.23 -2.71
N LYS A 33 8.55 -5.27 -2.04
CA LYS A 33 8.17 -4.74 -0.73
C LYS A 33 8.18 -3.21 -0.76
N ALA A 34 7.10 -2.62 -0.25
CA ALA A 34 7.03 -1.20 0.08
C ALA A 34 7.03 -1.04 1.61
N THR A 35 7.91 -0.19 2.13
CA THR A 35 7.99 0.11 3.56
C THR A 35 7.41 1.49 3.83
N TYR A 36 6.50 1.57 4.79
CA TYR A 36 5.86 2.79 5.23
C TYR A 36 6.22 3.09 6.68
N THR A 37 6.61 4.32 6.94
CA THR A 37 6.63 4.87 8.30
C THR A 37 5.31 5.60 8.54
N PHE A 38 4.59 5.20 9.58
CA PHE A 38 3.43 5.89 10.10
C PHE A 38 3.85 6.79 11.26
N THR A 39 3.48 8.06 11.19
CA THR A 39 3.69 9.02 12.28
C THR A 39 2.39 9.56 12.80
N ASN A 40 2.20 9.62 14.12
CA ASN A 40 1.01 10.20 14.74
C ASN A 40 1.34 11.43 15.58
N GLN A 41 0.37 12.36 15.71
CA GLN A 41 0.45 13.39 16.73
C GLN A 41 0.04 12.77 18.08
N VAL A 42 0.96 12.76 19.02
CA VAL A 42 0.72 12.26 20.38
C VAL A 42 0.30 13.44 21.24
N SER A 43 -0.77 13.29 22.02
CA SER A 43 -1.24 14.35 22.91
C SER A 43 -0.27 14.58 24.07
N GLU A 44 -0.21 15.82 24.56
CA GLU A 44 0.60 16.17 25.74
C GLU A 44 0.16 15.38 26.98
N GLU A 45 -1.14 15.20 27.16
CA GLU A 45 -1.72 14.43 28.27
C GLU A 45 -1.21 12.97 28.28
N PHE A 46 -1.17 12.33 27.11
CA PHE A 46 -0.65 10.97 26.99
C PHE A 46 0.86 10.93 27.32
N MET A 47 1.63 11.88 26.78
CA MET A 47 3.07 11.94 27.05
C MET A 47 3.39 12.22 28.52
N GLN A 48 2.56 12.98 29.21
CA GLN A 48 2.71 13.24 30.64
C GLN A 48 2.54 11.97 31.46
N LYS A 49 1.51 11.17 31.17
CA LYS A 49 1.27 9.89 31.87
C LYS A 49 2.39 8.87 31.63
N GLU A 50 2.90 8.79 30.41
CA GLU A 50 4.05 7.95 30.08
C GLU A 50 5.31 8.40 30.82
N ARG A 51 5.52 9.71 30.95
CA ARG A 51 6.65 10.27 31.69
C ARG A 51 6.61 9.92 33.17
N GLU A 52 5.47 10.08 33.83
CA GLU A 52 5.29 9.70 35.23
C GLU A 52 5.62 8.21 35.46
N THR A 53 5.20 7.36 34.52
CA THR A 53 5.48 5.93 34.55
C THR A 53 6.98 5.65 34.35
N ALA A 54 7.62 6.31 33.39
CA ALA A 54 9.04 6.17 33.13
C ALA A 54 9.91 6.67 34.29
N GLU A 55 9.51 7.75 34.98
CA GLU A 55 10.19 8.28 36.17
C GLU A 55 10.18 7.25 37.32
N ILE A 56 9.05 6.56 37.52
CA ILE A 56 8.94 5.46 38.50
C ILE A 56 9.87 4.31 38.12
N MET A 57 9.88 3.90 36.83
CA MET A 57 10.73 2.82 36.34
C MET A 57 12.22 3.14 36.42
N ALA A 58 12.59 4.38 36.14
CA ALA A 58 13.98 4.84 36.13
C ALA A 58 14.54 5.05 37.55
N GLY A 59 13.71 5.09 38.59
CA GLY A 59 14.17 5.18 39.98
C GLY A 59 14.98 6.44 40.30
N GLY A 60 14.80 7.52 39.53
CA GLY A 60 15.55 8.78 39.66
C GLY A 60 16.83 8.87 38.83
N ASP A 61 17.18 7.86 38.04
CA ASP A 61 18.26 7.93 37.06
C ASP A 61 17.82 8.79 35.85
N GLU A 62 18.41 9.99 35.73
CA GLU A 62 18.05 10.96 34.69
C GLU A 62 18.47 10.50 33.28
N GLU A 63 19.58 9.76 33.16
CA GLU A 63 20.07 9.25 31.87
C GLU A 63 19.13 8.14 31.37
N LEU A 64 18.79 7.21 32.25
CA LEU A 64 17.83 6.15 31.96
C LEU A 64 16.43 6.70 31.67
N LEU A 65 15.96 7.71 32.42
CA LEU A 65 14.70 8.38 32.15
C LEU A 65 14.68 8.97 30.73
N LYS A 66 15.77 9.63 30.32
CA LYS A 66 15.88 10.21 28.98
C LYS A 66 15.87 9.13 27.90
N GLU A 67 16.55 8.01 28.12
CA GLU A 67 16.54 6.87 27.19
C GLU A 67 15.15 6.27 27.04
N VAL A 68 14.49 5.94 28.15
CA VAL A 68 13.13 5.38 28.18
C VAL A 68 12.14 6.33 27.51
N MET A 69 12.20 7.64 27.83
CA MET A 69 11.31 8.63 27.22
C MET A 69 11.54 8.81 25.73
N ASN A 70 12.80 8.75 25.27
CA ASN A 70 13.10 8.78 23.84
C ASN A 70 12.53 7.55 23.13
N HIS A 71 12.65 6.36 23.73
CA HIS A 71 12.08 5.14 23.20
C HIS A 71 10.55 5.21 23.14
N ILE A 72 9.88 5.54 24.26
CA ILE A 72 8.41 5.66 24.34
C ILE A 72 7.91 6.67 23.32
N ARG A 73 8.52 7.86 23.27
CA ARG A 73 8.14 8.89 22.31
C ARG A 73 8.28 8.36 20.88
N LYS A 74 9.41 7.75 20.53
CA LYS A 74 9.63 7.19 19.20
C LYS A 74 8.58 6.12 18.87
N THR A 75 8.37 5.14 19.73
CA THR A 75 7.40 4.05 19.52
C THR A 75 5.96 4.53 19.42
N ASN A 76 5.58 5.56 20.19
CA ASN A 76 4.24 6.14 20.13
C ASN A 76 4.03 7.07 18.94
N THR A 77 5.10 7.73 18.48
CA THR A 77 5.05 8.66 17.35
C THR A 77 5.39 8.01 16.02
N GLU A 78 6.01 6.84 15.98
CA GLU A 78 6.54 6.20 14.77
C GLU A 78 6.28 4.69 14.78
N ARG A 79 5.64 4.18 13.73
CA ARG A 79 5.43 2.75 13.48
C ARG A 79 5.86 2.39 12.07
N ILE A 80 6.45 1.22 11.89
CA ILE A 80 6.86 0.74 10.57
C ILE A 80 5.83 -0.28 10.08
N TYR A 81 5.48 -0.18 8.81
CA TYR A 81 4.60 -1.11 8.12
C TYR A 81 5.24 -1.58 6.83
N SER A 82 4.97 -2.83 6.47
CA SER A 82 5.40 -3.45 5.22
C SER A 82 4.19 -3.78 4.36
N LEU A 83 4.28 -3.49 3.07
CA LEU A 83 3.39 -3.98 2.03
C LEU A 83 4.19 -4.88 1.10
N PHE A 84 3.96 -6.18 1.15
CA PHE A 84 4.47 -7.10 0.13
C PHE A 84 3.46 -7.17 -1.01
N PHE A 85 3.92 -7.14 -2.25
CA PHE A 85 3.07 -7.21 -3.44
C PHE A 85 3.59 -8.23 -4.45
N GLN A 86 2.65 -8.84 -5.16
CA GLN A 86 2.90 -9.78 -6.25
C GLN A 86 1.76 -9.66 -7.26
N GLY A 87 1.98 -8.89 -8.32
CA GLY A 87 0.95 -8.60 -9.32
C GLY A 87 -0.32 -8.03 -8.69
N ASP A 88 -1.42 -8.80 -8.78
CA ASP A 88 -2.73 -8.43 -8.24
C ASP A 88 -2.95 -8.86 -6.78
N LYS A 89 -1.90 -9.23 -6.05
CA LYS A 89 -1.99 -9.59 -4.63
C LYS A 89 -1.12 -8.67 -3.80
N SER A 90 -1.60 -8.32 -2.61
CA SER A 90 -0.77 -7.65 -1.61
C SER A 90 -1.11 -8.10 -0.20
N VAL A 91 -0.12 -8.01 0.69
CA VAL A 91 -0.32 -8.11 2.13
C VAL A 91 0.32 -6.91 2.81
N PHE A 92 -0.46 -6.21 3.63
CA PHE A 92 -0.01 -5.08 4.45
C PHE A 92 -0.03 -5.48 5.91
N SER A 93 1.10 -5.34 6.59
CA SER A 93 1.28 -5.69 8.00
C SER A 93 2.16 -4.66 8.71
N MET A 94 1.92 -4.47 10.00
CA MET A 94 2.86 -3.79 10.88
C MET A 94 4.15 -4.60 11.00
N ASP A 95 5.29 -3.92 11.02
CA ASP A 95 6.56 -4.55 11.33
C ASP A 95 6.66 -4.76 12.83
N THR A 96 6.76 -6.01 13.27
CA THR A 96 6.66 -6.43 14.67
C THR A 96 8.00 -6.91 15.23
N GLU A 97 9.13 -6.45 14.67
CA GLU A 97 10.52 -6.88 14.94
C GLU A 97 10.87 -7.06 16.43
N TRP A 98 10.10 -6.51 17.36
CA TRP A 98 10.31 -6.64 18.80
C TRP A 98 9.74 -7.91 19.47
N ASN A 99 8.68 -8.53 18.96
CA ASN A 99 7.99 -9.63 19.67
C ASN A 99 7.98 -10.98 18.92
N GLY A 100 8.51 -11.05 17.70
CA GLY A 100 8.42 -12.25 16.85
C GLY A 100 6.97 -12.69 16.56
N GLN A 101 6.00 -11.86 16.92
CA GLN A 101 4.58 -12.13 16.83
C GLN A 101 4.07 -11.57 15.51
N GLU A 102 3.38 -12.39 14.74
CA GLU A 102 2.74 -11.95 13.51
C GLU A 102 1.72 -10.84 13.78
N ASP A 103 1.67 -9.80 12.94
CA ASP A 103 0.67 -8.73 13.06
C ASP A 103 -0.74 -9.33 12.96
N PRO A 104 -1.52 -9.37 14.06
CA PRO A 104 -2.86 -9.96 14.06
C PRO A 104 -3.84 -9.15 13.20
N ASN A 105 -3.45 -7.96 12.78
CA ASN A 105 -4.25 -7.09 11.94
C ASN A 105 -3.73 -6.98 10.50
N LYS A 106 -2.80 -7.84 10.07
CA LYS A 106 -2.38 -7.87 8.67
C LYS A 106 -3.59 -8.06 7.75
N ILE A 107 -3.56 -7.41 6.60
CA ILE A 107 -4.63 -7.50 5.62
C ILE A 107 -4.06 -7.94 4.29
N TYR A 108 -4.82 -8.78 3.59
CA TYR A 108 -4.52 -9.11 2.20
C TYR A 108 -5.54 -8.45 1.29
N ILE A 109 -5.09 -8.08 0.09
CA ILE A 109 -5.97 -7.65 -0.99
C ILE A 109 -5.70 -8.55 -2.18
N ASP A 110 -6.77 -9.12 -2.71
CA ASP A 110 -6.78 -9.77 -4.02
C ASP A 110 -7.53 -8.85 -4.99
N TYR A 111 -6.79 -8.23 -5.89
CA TYR A 111 -7.34 -7.30 -6.86
C TYR A 111 -8.06 -8.01 -8.02
N GLN A 112 -7.78 -9.29 -8.28
CA GLN A 112 -8.49 -10.07 -9.30
C GLN A 112 -9.89 -10.42 -8.81
N THR A 113 -9.99 -10.99 -7.61
CA THR A 113 -11.29 -11.35 -7.02
C THR A 113 -11.98 -10.16 -6.34
N LYS A 114 -11.29 -9.03 -6.20
CA LYS A 114 -11.74 -7.82 -5.49
C LYS A 114 -12.17 -8.17 -4.06
N GLN A 115 -11.27 -8.84 -3.33
CA GLN A 115 -11.50 -9.22 -1.94
C GLN A 115 -10.45 -8.62 -1.01
N VAL A 116 -10.90 -8.23 0.18
CA VAL A 116 -10.04 -7.99 1.34
C VAL A 116 -10.12 -9.21 2.25
N ILE A 117 -8.97 -9.75 2.62
CA ILE A 117 -8.88 -10.96 3.45
C ILE A 117 -8.21 -10.61 4.77
N ARG A 118 -8.86 -10.95 5.88
CA ARG A 118 -8.42 -10.67 7.24
C ARG A 118 -8.34 -11.97 8.03
N PRO A 119 -7.14 -12.48 8.33
CA PRO A 119 -6.97 -13.54 9.31
C PRO A 119 -7.36 -13.00 10.69
N LYS A 120 -8.12 -13.78 11.46
CA LYS A 120 -8.41 -13.50 12.86
C LYS A 120 -8.56 -14.82 13.60
N GLU A 121 -7.65 -15.11 14.53
CA GLU A 121 -7.77 -16.21 15.51
C GLU A 121 -8.19 -17.57 14.87
N GLY A 122 -7.45 -18.02 13.85
CA GLY A 122 -7.72 -19.29 13.17
C GLY A 122 -8.90 -19.29 12.18
N LYS A 123 -9.54 -18.14 11.95
CA LYS A 123 -10.56 -17.94 10.91
C LYS A 123 -10.09 -16.92 9.88
N VAL A 124 -10.61 -17.05 8.67
CA VAL A 124 -10.35 -16.12 7.56
C VAL A 124 -11.65 -15.41 7.22
N ARG A 125 -11.69 -14.08 7.41
CA ARG A 125 -12.80 -13.25 6.97
C ARG A 125 -12.48 -12.69 5.58
N LYS A 126 -13.38 -12.92 4.61
CA LYS A 126 -13.31 -12.35 3.27
C LYS A 126 -14.42 -11.32 3.11
N GLU A 127 -14.05 -10.13 2.66
CA GLU A 127 -14.96 -9.00 2.47
C GLU A 127 -14.80 -8.46 1.05
N PRO A 128 -15.86 -7.93 0.43
CA PRO A 128 -15.72 -7.21 -0.82
C PRO A 128 -14.71 -6.06 -0.69
N PHE A 129 -13.84 -5.91 -1.69
CA PHE A 129 -12.90 -4.82 -1.76
C PHE A 129 -13.61 -3.52 -2.12
N THR A 130 -13.84 -2.69 -1.11
CA THR A 130 -14.33 -1.33 -1.28
C THR A 130 -13.13 -0.39 -1.44
N LYS A 131 -13.00 0.20 -2.63
CA LYS A 131 -12.02 1.26 -2.90
C LYS A 131 -12.46 2.57 -2.26
N ALA A 132 -11.51 3.34 -1.72
CA ALA A 132 -11.78 4.73 -1.39
C ALA A 132 -12.12 5.51 -2.68
N LYS A 133 -13.12 6.39 -2.60
CA LYS A 133 -13.58 7.22 -3.73
C LYS A 133 -12.66 8.43 -3.90
N TRP A 134 -11.46 8.18 -4.41
CA TRP A 134 -10.45 9.21 -4.62
C TRP A 134 -10.85 10.21 -5.70
N GLN A 135 -10.74 11.49 -5.37
CA GLN A 135 -10.82 12.62 -6.29
C GLN A 135 -9.40 13.09 -6.58
N ILE A 136 -8.94 12.86 -7.80
CA ILE A 136 -7.61 13.30 -8.26
C ILE A 136 -7.68 14.78 -8.62
N THR A 137 -6.67 15.55 -8.22
CA THR A 137 -6.57 16.99 -8.49
C THR A 137 -5.35 17.30 -9.36
N ASP A 138 -5.30 18.47 -10.00
CA ASP A 138 -4.15 18.85 -10.84
C ASP A 138 -2.91 19.31 -10.05
N LYS A 139 -2.99 19.31 -8.71
CA LYS A 139 -1.86 19.69 -7.86
C LYS A 139 -0.79 18.61 -7.90
N THR A 140 0.43 19.01 -8.25
CA THR A 140 1.61 18.15 -8.29
C THR A 140 2.72 18.71 -7.40
N LYS A 141 3.59 17.83 -6.91
CA LYS A 141 4.84 18.20 -6.23
C LYS A 141 5.89 17.11 -6.41
N LYS A 142 7.13 17.38 -6.00
CA LYS A 142 8.20 16.37 -5.92
C LYS A 142 8.39 15.95 -4.45
N ILE A 143 8.42 14.65 -4.18
CA ILE A 143 8.79 14.08 -2.88
C ILE A 143 9.95 13.11 -3.12
N GLY A 144 11.16 13.48 -2.71
CA GLY A 144 12.37 12.71 -3.02
C GLY A 144 12.53 12.49 -4.52
N LYS A 145 12.50 11.22 -4.96
CA LYS A 145 12.56 10.84 -6.38
C LYS A 145 11.22 10.87 -7.11
N TRP A 146 10.11 11.02 -6.40
CA TRP A 146 8.77 10.84 -6.93
C TRP A 146 8.16 12.17 -7.41
N ASN A 147 7.67 12.19 -8.64
CA ASN A 147 6.72 13.21 -9.10
C ASN A 147 5.32 12.73 -8.72
N VAL A 148 4.66 13.45 -7.83
CA VAL A 148 3.39 13.02 -7.22
C VAL A 148 2.25 13.98 -7.56
N GLN A 149 1.05 13.43 -7.64
CA GLN A 149 -0.21 14.15 -7.80
C GLN A 149 -1.04 14.02 -6.52
N LYS A 150 -1.79 15.07 -6.16
CA LYS A 150 -2.69 15.06 -5.01
C LYS A 150 -4.01 14.40 -5.36
N ALA A 151 -4.50 13.54 -4.48
CA ALA A 151 -5.87 13.05 -4.44
C ALA A 151 -6.47 13.20 -3.05
N THR A 152 -7.79 13.34 -2.96
CA THR A 152 -8.53 13.40 -1.69
C THR A 152 -9.69 12.41 -1.69
N ALA A 153 -10.04 11.86 -0.54
CA ALA A 153 -11.22 11.01 -0.39
C ALA A 153 -11.88 11.27 0.97
N GLU A 154 -13.16 10.97 1.07
CA GLU A 154 -13.85 10.85 2.35
C GLU A 154 -13.82 9.38 2.78
N PHE A 155 -13.34 9.12 3.98
CA PHE A 155 -13.24 7.79 4.56
C PHE A 155 -13.66 7.86 6.03
N ASP A 156 -14.72 7.13 6.38
CA ASP A 156 -15.27 7.07 7.74
C ASP A 156 -15.56 8.47 8.35
N GLY A 157 -16.14 9.35 7.54
CA GLY A 157 -16.44 10.73 7.92
C GLY A 157 -15.24 11.68 7.99
N GLN A 158 -14.03 11.20 7.62
CA GLN A 158 -12.81 12.01 7.62
C GLN A 158 -12.32 12.31 6.21
N ILE A 159 -11.76 13.50 6.00
CA ILE A 159 -11.09 13.86 4.76
C ILE A 159 -9.64 13.41 4.81
N ILE A 160 -9.28 12.49 3.92
CA ILE A 160 -7.90 12.01 3.76
C ILE A 160 -7.28 12.58 2.48
N THR A 161 -5.97 12.82 2.53
CA THR A 161 -5.20 13.34 1.38
C THR A 161 -4.07 12.37 1.04
N ALA A 162 -3.99 11.93 -0.22
CA ALA A 162 -2.88 11.16 -0.74
C ALA A 162 -2.05 12.00 -1.73
N TRP A 163 -0.74 11.87 -1.66
CA TRP A 163 0.20 12.26 -2.72
C TRP A 163 0.77 11.00 -3.34
N PHE A 164 0.40 10.71 -4.59
CA PHE A 164 0.73 9.46 -5.26
C PHE A 164 1.45 9.69 -6.58
N ALA A 165 2.37 8.80 -6.93
CA ALA A 165 2.98 8.73 -8.25
C ALA A 165 2.15 7.80 -9.13
N LYS A 166 1.86 8.20 -10.37
CA LYS A 166 1.18 7.34 -11.33
C LYS A 166 2.08 6.15 -11.70
N ASP A 167 1.55 4.95 -11.56
CA ASP A 167 2.20 3.69 -11.94
C ASP A 167 1.10 2.62 -12.12
N ASN A 168 1.45 1.48 -12.69
CA ASN A 168 0.55 0.31 -12.76
C ASN A 168 0.56 -0.52 -11.46
N LEU A 169 1.49 -0.22 -10.55
CA LEU A 169 1.52 -0.77 -9.19
C LEU A 169 0.41 -0.15 -8.33
N ARG A 170 -0.27 -0.96 -7.54
CA ARG A 170 -1.33 -0.53 -6.61
C ARG A 170 -0.83 -0.54 -5.16
N ILE A 171 0.12 0.34 -4.87
CA ILE A 171 0.81 0.37 -3.58
C ILE A 171 0.21 1.49 -2.73
N ALA A 172 -0.46 1.12 -1.63
CA ALA A 172 -1.08 2.05 -0.71
C ALA A 172 -1.13 1.48 0.71
N PRO A 173 -1.10 2.34 1.75
CA PRO A 173 -1.31 1.90 3.13
C PRO A 173 -2.66 1.21 3.33
N ARG A 174 -2.75 0.38 4.37
CA ARG A 174 -3.93 -0.42 4.70
C ARG A 174 -5.21 0.41 4.73
N GLY A 175 -6.22 -0.05 3.98
CA GLY A 175 -7.55 0.57 3.94
C GLY A 175 -7.67 1.76 2.98
N TYR A 176 -6.56 2.17 2.35
CA TYR A 176 -6.51 3.38 1.50
C TYR A 176 -6.15 3.08 0.04
N ALA A 177 -6.27 1.81 -0.37
CA ALA A 177 -6.14 1.42 -1.76
C ALA A 177 -7.25 2.01 -2.65
N GLY A 178 -7.01 2.03 -3.96
CA GLY A 178 -7.98 2.53 -4.94
C GLY A 178 -7.40 3.52 -5.95
N LEU A 179 -6.21 4.06 -5.69
CA LEU A 179 -5.42 4.79 -6.68
C LEU A 179 -4.62 3.79 -7.53
N ASP A 180 -4.60 4.02 -8.84
CA ASP A 180 -3.69 3.32 -9.75
C ASP A 180 -2.34 4.05 -9.71
N GLY A 181 -1.48 3.56 -8.81
CA GLY A 181 -0.17 4.12 -8.56
C GLY A 181 0.36 3.85 -7.16
N ILE A 182 1.45 4.53 -6.84
CA ILE A 182 2.20 4.37 -5.60
C ILE A 182 1.90 5.57 -4.70
N VAL A 183 1.21 5.34 -3.59
CA VAL A 183 0.96 6.37 -2.58
C VAL A 183 2.26 6.65 -1.82
N VAL A 184 2.88 7.80 -2.06
CA VAL A 184 4.15 8.18 -1.44
C VAL A 184 3.93 8.80 -0.06
N GLU A 185 2.85 9.58 0.09
CA GLU A 185 2.45 10.19 1.35
C GLU A 185 0.93 10.13 1.48
N LEU A 186 0.42 9.71 2.64
CA LEU A 186 -0.99 9.72 2.99
C LEU A 186 -1.17 10.46 4.31
N ILE A 187 -1.99 11.49 4.32
CA ILE A 187 -2.26 12.35 5.46
C ILE A 187 -3.72 12.12 5.88
N LEU A 188 -3.91 11.80 7.16
CA LEU A 188 -5.20 11.65 7.81
C LEU A 188 -5.60 12.97 8.49
N GLU A 189 -6.90 13.16 8.74
CA GLU A 189 -7.44 14.43 9.25
C GLU A 189 -6.85 14.85 10.61
N ALA A 190 -6.54 13.88 11.48
CA ALA A 190 -5.88 14.11 12.77
C ALA A 190 -4.36 14.41 12.66
N GLY A 191 -3.84 14.69 11.47
CA GLY A 191 -2.42 14.98 11.23
C GLY A 191 -1.51 13.74 11.19
N ALA A 192 -2.04 12.56 11.49
CA ALA A 192 -1.34 11.30 11.32
C ALA A 192 -0.99 11.06 9.85
N LYS A 193 0.16 10.43 9.58
CA LYS A 193 0.71 10.35 8.24
C LYS A 193 1.40 9.02 7.98
N TYR A 194 1.14 8.40 6.83
CA TYR A 194 2.00 7.35 6.27
C TYR A 194 2.94 7.96 5.24
N THR A 195 4.22 7.60 5.30
CA THR A 195 5.24 8.00 4.32
C THR A 195 5.96 6.77 3.80
N LEU A 196 6.01 6.62 2.48
CA LEU A 196 6.77 5.59 1.82
C LEU A 196 8.27 5.88 2.00
N THR A 197 8.96 5.04 2.76
CA THR A 197 10.38 5.21 3.08
C THR A 197 11.27 4.32 2.23
N ASN A 198 10.80 3.13 1.85
CA ASN A 198 11.51 2.25 0.93
C ASN A 198 10.56 1.59 -0.07
N LEU A 199 11.04 1.34 -1.28
CA LEU A 199 10.37 0.50 -2.27
C LEU A 199 11.43 -0.30 -3.01
N GLU A 200 11.36 -1.61 -2.87
CA GLU A 200 12.27 -2.58 -3.47
C GLU A 200 11.50 -3.62 -4.27
N PHE A 201 12.11 -4.05 -5.38
CA PHE A 201 11.59 -5.11 -6.23
C PHE A 201 12.41 -6.36 -5.95
N ASP A 202 11.71 -7.47 -5.78
CA ASP A 202 12.30 -8.76 -5.43
C ASP A 202 11.39 -9.88 -5.97
N GLU A 203 11.92 -10.70 -6.87
CA GLU A 203 11.22 -11.81 -7.54
C GLU A 203 10.93 -12.98 -6.58
N ASP A 204 11.68 -13.07 -5.49
CA ASP A 204 11.54 -14.12 -4.49
C ASP A 204 10.38 -13.85 -3.53
N VAL A 205 9.90 -12.60 -3.44
CA VAL A 205 8.71 -12.24 -2.66
C VAL A 205 7.47 -12.97 -3.21
N LYS A 206 6.84 -13.78 -2.35
CA LYS A 206 5.55 -14.43 -2.61
C LYS A 206 4.48 -13.87 -1.67
N VAL A 207 3.28 -13.67 -2.21
CA VAL A 207 2.11 -13.25 -1.42
C VAL A 207 1.07 -14.37 -1.47
N ASP A 208 1.15 -15.26 -0.48
CA ASP A 208 0.19 -16.35 -0.31
C ASP A 208 -1.05 -15.85 0.42
N LEU A 209 -2.21 -15.96 -0.24
CA LEU A 209 -3.49 -15.58 0.34
C LEU A 209 -4.00 -16.72 1.25
N PRO A 210 -4.55 -16.39 2.44
CA PRO A 210 -5.12 -17.37 3.35
C PRO A 210 -6.54 -17.84 2.98
#